data_AF-A0A6N7PL57-F1
#
_entry.id   AF-A0A6N7PL57-F1
#
_cell.length_a   1.000
_cell.length_b   1.000
_cell.length_c   1.000
_cell.angle_alpha   90.00
_cell.angle_beta   90.00
_cell.angle_gamma   90.00
#
_symmetry.space_group_name_H-M   'P 1'
#
loop_
_entity.id
_entity.type
_entity.pdbx_description
1 polymer ?
#
loop_
_entity_poly.entity_id
_entity_poly.type
_entity_poly.pdbx_seq_one_letter_code
_entity_poly.pdbx_strand_id
1 'polypeptide(L)'
;MEAEDEYADVETEEMDEALGEGLFVEEDENTKEFAPEEDAADLVAWCDDVVSWNQAWSDYEAQVLTLVNQKRAAGATCGGVKYAPAPPLTLDDRLRCAARKHSKDMGVKNFFSHTGSNGSTPWQRIKSAGYTYTQAAENIAAGYSTPSAVVTGWMNSSGHCKNIMKSSLKHLGVGYYEGTVGYKKYWTQDFGKQ
;
A
#
# COMPACT_ATOMS: atom_id res chain seq x y z
N MET A 1 12.43 -48.78 -26.27
CA MET A 1 11.61 -47.96 -27.18
C MET A 1 10.20 -48.05 -26.62
N GLU A 2 9.62 -47.07 -25.96
CA GLU A 2 9.97 -45.69 -25.61
C GLU A 2 9.25 -45.44 -24.27
N ALA A 3 9.90 -44.70 -23.38
CA ALA A 3 9.25 -44.06 -22.25
C ALA A 3 9.07 -42.60 -22.69
N GLU A 4 7.84 -42.11 -22.73
CA GLU A 4 7.56 -40.69 -22.94
C GLU A 4 6.62 -40.20 -21.83
N ASP A 5 7.28 -39.62 -20.82
CA ASP A 5 6.98 -38.32 -20.22
C ASP A 5 5.53 -37.98 -19.89
N GLU A 6 5.14 -38.37 -18.67
CA GLU A 6 4.10 -37.71 -17.89
C GLU A 6 4.65 -36.35 -17.40
N TYR A 7 4.45 -35.30 -18.20
CA TYR A 7 4.59 -33.92 -17.71
C TYR A 7 3.50 -33.68 -16.66
N ALA A 8 3.87 -33.83 -15.39
CA ALA A 8 3.04 -33.37 -14.30
C ALA A 8 2.91 -31.84 -14.39
N ASP A 9 1.68 -31.37 -14.64
CA ASP A 9 1.28 -29.98 -14.43
C ASP A 9 1.62 -29.61 -12.98
N VAL A 10 2.67 -28.81 -12.80
CA VAL A 10 2.88 -28.09 -11.54
C VAL A 10 1.84 -26.99 -11.53
N GLU A 11 0.64 -27.30 -11.01
CA GLU A 11 -0.32 -26.28 -10.63
C GLU A 11 0.37 -25.35 -9.64
N THR A 12 0.72 -24.14 -10.11
CA THR A 12 1.05 -23.05 -9.20
C THR A 12 -0.23 -22.76 -8.42
N GLU A 13 -0.32 -23.21 -7.17
CA GLU A 13 -1.44 -22.84 -6.29
C GLU A 13 -1.56 -21.32 -6.31
N GLU A 14 -2.63 -20.80 -6.93
CA GLU A 14 -2.96 -19.40 -6.86
C GLU A 14 -3.28 -19.09 -5.40
N MET A 15 -2.52 -18.18 -4.79
CA MET A 15 -2.86 -17.69 -3.47
C MET A 15 -4.03 -16.72 -3.62
N ASP A 16 -5.17 -17.03 -3.01
CA ASP A 16 -6.45 -16.34 -3.23
C ASP A 16 -6.39 -14.83 -2.95
N GLU A 17 -6.47 -14.45 -1.67
CA GLU A 17 -6.49 -13.06 -1.21
C GLU A 17 -5.83 -12.98 0.17
N ALA A 18 -5.17 -11.85 0.45
CA ALA A 18 -4.58 -11.59 1.75
C ALA A 18 -4.73 -10.13 2.17
N LEU A 19 -4.85 -9.92 3.47
CA LEU A 19 -4.89 -8.61 4.11
C LEU A 19 -3.79 -8.59 5.19
N GLY A 20 -2.99 -7.53 5.21
CA GLY A 20 -2.04 -7.29 6.30
C GLY A 20 -2.74 -6.84 7.58
N GLU A 21 -1.98 -6.37 8.56
CA GLU A 21 -2.57 -5.57 9.63
C GLU A 21 -2.53 -4.09 9.25
N GLY A 22 -3.48 -3.28 9.73
CA GLY A 22 -3.36 -1.83 9.56
C GLY A 22 -2.29 -1.29 10.50
N LEU A 23 -1.17 -0.81 9.98
CA LEU A 23 -0.13 -0.16 10.79
C LEU A 23 -0.41 1.33 10.92
N PHE A 24 -0.13 1.90 12.09
CA PHE A 24 -0.28 3.32 12.38
C PHE A 24 0.81 3.79 13.33
N VAL A 25 1.37 4.97 13.07
CA VAL A 25 2.37 5.62 13.92
C VAL A 25 2.08 7.11 14.06
N GLU A 26 2.33 7.66 15.26
CA GLU A 26 2.48 9.09 15.51
C GLU A 26 3.95 9.32 15.85
N GLU A 27 4.57 10.35 15.27
CA GLU A 27 5.97 10.63 15.56
C GLU A 27 6.08 11.06 17.05
N ASP A 28 6.83 10.31 17.84
CA ASP A 28 7.26 10.76 19.16
C ASP A 28 8.50 11.65 19.00
N GLU A 29 8.78 12.52 19.96
CA GLU A 29 9.96 13.41 19.89
C GLU A 29 11.31 12.64 19.95
N ASN A 30 11.29 11.30 19.97
CA ASN A 30 12.42 10.43 20.29
C ASN A 30 12.80 9.41 19.18
N THR A 31 12.13 9.43 18.02
CA THR A 31 12.42 8.56 16.86
C THR A 31 13.17 9.28 15.73
N LYS A 32 13.95 10.30 16.09
CA LYS A 32 14.91 10.97 15.19
C LYS A 32 16.11 10.07 14.85
N GLU A 33 15.92 8.94 14.18
CA GLU A 33 17.04 8.31 13.49
C GLU A 33 16.64 7.76 12.12
N PHE A 34 17.49 8.10 11.14
CA PHE A 34 17.43 7.80 9.72
C PHE A 34 16.36 8.54 8.90
N ALA A 35 16.47 9.87 8.86
CA ALA A 35 16.18 10.59 7.63
C ALA A 35 17.54 10.87 6.96
N PRO A 36 17.77 10.47 5.69
CA PRO A 36 18.89 11.01 4.94
C PRO A 36 18.66 12.52 4.80
N GLU A 37 19.67 13.33 5.15
CA GLU A 37 19.75 14.73 4.71
C GLU A 37 20.05 14.70 3.21
N GLU A 38 19.05 14.43 2.36
CA GLU A 38 19.28 14.35 0.91
C GLU A 38 18.41 15.34 0.13
N ASP A 39 19.06 15.96 -0.87
CA ASP A 39 18.53 16.99 -1.74
C ASP A 39 17.29 16.51 -2.50
N ALA A 40 16.40 17.46 -2.85
CA ALA A 40 15.18 17.15 -3.61
C ALA A 40 15.44 16.48 -4.98
N ALA A 41 16.66 16.56 -5.49
CA ALA A 41 17.09 15.86 -6.71
C ALA A 41 17.28 14.33 -6.50
N ASP A 42 17.77 13.91 -5.33
CA ASP A 42 17.92 12.48 -4.99
C ASP A 42 16.56 11.82 -4.68
N LEU A 43 15.58 12.61 -4.20
CA LEU A 43 14.21 12.15 -4.00
C LEU A 43 13.52 11.75 -5.32
N VAL A 44 13.84 12.44 -6.43
CA VAL A 44 13.37 12.05 -7.77
C VAL A 44 14.03 10.72 -8.16
N ALA A 45 15.35 10.60 -7.94
CA ALA A 45 16.12 9.40 -8.26
C ALA A 45 15.62 8.13 -7.53
N TRP A 46 15.20 8.25 -6.26
CA TRP A 46 14.67 7.10 -5.51
C TRP A 46 13.37 6.55 -6.11
N CYS A 47 12.56 7.41 -6.72
CA CYS A 47 11.27 7.06 -7.31
C CYS A 47 11.35 6.66 -8.80
N ASP A 48 12.50 6.81 -9.46
CA ASP A 48 12.66 6.67 -10.91
C ASP A 48 12.14 5.33 -11.48
N ASP A 49 12.21 4.24 -10.72
CA ASP A 49 11.77 2.92 -11.19
C ASP A 49 10.25 2.65 -11.06
N VAL A 50 9.52 3.63 -10.52
CA VAL A 50 8.05 3.58 -10.31
C VAL A 50 7.32 4.84 -10.76
N VAL A 51 8.03 5.87 -11.26
CA VAL A 51 7.38 7.07 -11.83
C VAL A 51 6.63 6.76 -13.13
N SER A 52 7.16 5.85 -13.97
CA SER A 52 6.56 5.47 -15.25
C SER A 52 5.72 4.19 -15.15
N TRP A 53 4.73 4.16 -14.26
CA TRP A 53 3.86 2.99 -14.14
C TRP A 53 2.91 2.85 -15.32
N ASN A 54 2.43 1.63 -15.54
CA ASN A 54 1.37 1.36 -16.51
C ASN A 54 0.18 2.29 -16.21
N GLN A 55 -0.37 2.93 -17.25
CA GLN A 55 -1.48 3.86 -17.09
C GLN A 55 -2.70 3.20 -16.42
N ALA A 56 -3.01 1.96 -16.78
CA ALA A 56 -4.13 1.23 -16.16
C ALA A 56 -3.92 1.01 -14.65
N TRP A 57 -2.67 0.80 -14.21
CA TRP A 57 -2.34 0.67 -12.79
C TRP A 57 -2.49 2.01 -12.07
N SER A 58 -2.04 3.10 -12.71
CA SER A 58 -2.25 4.46 -12.20
C SER A 58 -3.74 4.83 -12.10
N ASP A 59 -4.56 4.36 -13.04
CA ASP A 59 -6.01 4.55 -13.00
C ASP A 59 -6.66 3.76 -11.85
N TYR A 60 -6.12 2.58 -11.51
CA TYR A 60 -6.56 1.80 -10.35
C TYR A 60 -6.27 2.53 -9.03
N GLU A 61 -5.10 3.12 -8.89
CA GLU A 61 -4.75 3.94 -7.71
C GLU A 61 -5.71 5.13 -7.53
N ALA A 62 -6.00 5.84 -8.62
CA ALA A 62 -6.93 6.97 -8.61
C ALA A 62 -8.36 6.53 -8.23
N GLN A 63 -8.78 5.35 -8.69
CA GLN A 63 -10.06 4.75 -8.30
C GLN A 63 -10.08 4.37 -6.81
N VAL A 64 -8.98 3.81 -6.27
CA VAL A 64 -8.87 3.52 -4.83
C VAL A 64 -9.03 4.80 -4.00
N LEU A 65 -8.34 5.89 -4.36
CA LEU A 65 -8.50 7.18 -3.69
C LEU A 65 -9.96 7.65 -3.70
N THR A 66 -10.62 7.56 -4.86
CA THR A 66 -12.03 7.94 -5.02
C THR A 66 -12.93 7.14 -4.09
N LEU A 67 -12.79 5.81 -4.09
CA LEU A 67 -13.59 4.90 -3.27
C LEU A 67 -13.33 5.09 -1.78
N VAL A 68 -12.07 5.29 -1.38
CA VAL A 68 -11.69 5.63 0.00
C VAL A 68 -12.37 6.93 0.44
N ASN A 69 -12.34 7.97 -0.39
CA ASN A 69 -12.98 9.24 -0.07
C ASN A 69 -14.50 9.14 0.00
N GLN A 70 -15.13 8.26 -0.79
CA GLN A 70 -16.55 7.94 -0.65
C GLN A 70 -16.85 7.27 0.70
N LYS A 71 -16.04 6.29 1.13
CA LYS A 71 -16.19 5.65 2.45
C LYS A 71 -15.99 6.65 3.58
N ARG A 72 -14.97 7.51 3.48
CA ARG A 72 -14.70 8.58 4.45
C ARG A 72 -15.86 9.54 4.57
N ALA A 73 -16.44 10.00 3.46
CA ALA A 73 -17.59 10.90 3.46
C ALA A 73 -18.86 10.28 4.06
N ALA A 74 -19.05 8.96 3.92
CA ALA A 74 -20.20 8.25 4.47
C ALA A 74 -20.08 7.99 5.99
N GLY A 75 -18.85 7.87 6.51
CA GLY A 75 -18.62 7.27 7.82
C GLY A 75 -18.62 5.73 7.75
N ALA A 76 -18.20 5.08 8.83
CA ALA A 76 -18.15 3.61 8.89
C ALA A 76 -18.17 3.09 10.33
N THR A 77 -18.39 1.78 10.49
CA THR A 77 -18.15 1.07 11.75
C THR A 77 -16.97 0.13 11.56
N CYS A 78 -15.84 0.41 12.21
CA CYS A 78 -14.62 -0.36 12.11
C CYS A 78 -14.42 -1.20 13.37
N GLY A 79 -14.63 -2.52 13.27
CA GLY A 79 -14.48 -3.43 14.43
C GLY A 79 -15.35 -3.05 15.62
N GLY A 80 -16.60 -2.64 15.38
CA GLY A 80 -17.55 -2.20 16.41
C GLY A 80 -17.43 -0.72 16.82
N VAL A 81 -16.39 -0.01 16.39
CA VAL A 81 -16.22 1.43 16.67
C VAL A 81 -16.82 2.25 15.55
N LYS A 82 -17.76 3.15 15.87
CA LYS A 82 -18.39 4.05 14.90
C LYS A 82 -17.51 5.27 14.63
N TYR A 83 -17.18 5.49 13.37
CA TYR A 83 -16.49 6.67 12.86
C TYR A 83 -17.50 7.58 12.15
N ALA A 84 -17.51 8.86 12.52
CA ALA A 84 -18.23 9.89 11.78
C ALA A 84 -17.61 10.11 10.38
N PRO A 85 -18.32 10.81 9.47
CA PRO A 85 -17.73 11.29 8.23
C PRO A 85 -16.38 11.98 8.46
N ALA A 86 -15.38 11.63 7.65
CA ALA A 86 -14.04 12.18 7.69
C ALA A 86 -13.77 13.03 6.43
N PRO A 87 -12.94 14.09 6.53
CA PRO A 87 -12.54 14.88 5.36
C PRO A 87 -11.87 14.01 4.29
N PRO A 88 -12.00 14.34 2.99
CA PRO A 88 -11.32 13.59 1.95
C PRO A 88 -9.80 13.66 2.11
N LEU A 89 -9.12 12.59 1.71
CA LEU A 89 -7.67 12.55 1.54
C LEU A 89 -7.31 13.13 0.17
N THR A 90 -6.14 13.77 0.11
CA THR A 90 -5.53 14.23 -1.14
C THR A 90 -4.41 13.26 -1.54
N LEU A 91 -4.26 12.99 -2.83
CA LEU A 91 -3.13 12.19 -3.32
C LEU A 91 -1.82 12.93 -3.06
N ASP A 92 -0.81 12.22 -2.56
CA ASP A 92 0.56 12.74 -2.45
C ASP A 92 1.52 11.82 -3.22
N ASP A 93 2.31 12.41 -4.11
CA ASP A 93 3.18 11.68 -5.03
C ASP A 93 4.31 10.93 -4.33
N ARG A 94 4.75 11.42 -3.17
CA ARG A 94 5.83 10.81 -2.38
C ARG A 94 5.30 9.57 -1.65
N LEU A 95 4.14 9.67 -1.00
CA LEU A 95 3.46 8.52 -0.42
C LEU A 95 3.11 7.50 -1.50
N ARG A 96 2.66 7.97 -2.67
CA ARG A 96 2.38 7.10 -3.81
C ARG A 96 3.64 6.33 -4.18
N CYS A 97 4.76 7.01 -4.40
CA CYS A 97 6.04 6.37 -4.70
C CYS A 97 6.44 5.28 -3.69
N ALA A 98 6.36 5.56 -2.39
CA ALA A 98 6.64 4.57 -1.34
C ALA A 98 5.75 3.32 -1.47
N ALA A 99 4.43 3.53 -1.63
CA ALA A 99 3.47 2.46 -1.81
C ALA A 99 3.73 1.64 -3.10
N ARG A 100 4.10 2.31 -4.21
CA ARG A 100 4.43 1.65 -5.48
C ARG A 100 5.62 0.71 -5.33
N LYS A 101 6.69 1.19 -4.72
CA LYS A 101 7.91 0.41 -4.51
C LYS A 101 7.63 -0.79 -3.61
N HIS A 102 6.83 -0.64 -2.57
CA HIS A 102 6.50 -1.75 -1.67
C HIS A 102 5.65 -2.82 -2.36
N SER A 103 4.60 -2.43 -3.10
CA SER A 103 3.79 -3.37 -3.88
C SER A 103 4.64 -4.15 -4.91
N LYS A 104 5.55 -3.44 -5.59
CA LYS A 104 6.50 -4.06 -6.54
C LYS A 104 7.49 -4.99 -5.83
N ASP A 105 8.02 -4.61 -4.68
CA ASP A 105 8.94 -5.45 -3.91
C ASP A 105 8.27 -6.75 -3.48
N MET A 106 7.07 -6.66 -2.87
CA MET A 106 6.25 -7.83 -2.51
C MET A 106 6.01 -8.76 -3.71
N GLY A 107 5.61 -8.20 -4.86
CA GLY A 107 5.32 -9.00 -6.05
C GLY A 107 6.54 -9.59 -6.75
N VAL A 108 7.67 -8.87 -6.81
CA VAL A 108 8.91 -9.35 -7.46
C VAL A 108 9.63 -10.37 -6.59
N LYS A 109 9.59 -10.20 -5.26
CA LYS A 109 10.27 -11.08 -4.31
C LYS A 109 9.34 -12.15 -3.73
N ASN A 110 8.08 -12.18 -4.17
CA ASN A 110 7.07 -13.17 -3.81
C ASN A 110 6.88 -13.32 -2.29
N PHE A 111 6.58 -12.22 -1.61
CA PHE A 111 6.26 -12.22 -0.17
C PHE A 111 5.12 -11.25 0.13
N PHE A 112 4.54 -11.37 1.33
CA PHE A 112 3.49 -10.47 1.82
C PHE A 112 3.79 -10.04 3.26
N SER A 113 4.25 -8.80 3.44
CA SER A 113 4.63 -8.23 4.74
C SER A 113 4.70 -6.71 4.67
N HIS A 114 4.55 -6.02 5.80
CA HIS A 114 4.85 -4.59 5.92
C HIS A 114 6.36 -4.29 5.85
N THR A 115 7.17 -5.27 6.22
CA THR A 115 8.63 -5.18 6.14
C THR A 115 9.07 -5.54 4.73
N GLY A 116 9.78 -4.64 4.05
CA GLY A 116 10.32 -4.88 2.72
C GLY A 116 11.38 -5.98 2.71
N SER A 117 11.69 -6.52 1.54
CA SER A 117 12.69 -7.59 1.35
C SER A 117 14.09 -7.19 1.80
N ASN A 118 14.37 -5.87 1.83
CA ASN A 118 15.60 -5.28 2.35
C ASN A 118 15.56 -4.94 3.85
N GLY A 119 14.50 -5.33 4.57
CA GLY A 119 14.29 -5.02 5.98
C GLY A 119 13.69 -3.65 6.26
N SER A 120 13.36 -2.86 5.23
CA SER A 120 12.76 -1.52 5.42
C SER A 120 11.37 -1.59 6.03
N THR A 121 11.09 -0.68 6.96
CA THR A 121 9.76 -0.42 7.50
C THR A 121 8.97 0.55 6.59
N PRO A 122 7.63 0.61 6.70
CA PRO A 122 6.83 1.59 5.94
C PRO A 122 7.28 3.02 6.18
N TRP A 123 7.64 3.32 7.41
CA TRP A 123 8.12 4.62 7.89
C TRP A 123 9.40 5.06 7.18
N GLN A 124 10.36 4.13 7.06
CA GLN A 124 11.61 4.38 6.33
C GLN A 124 11.32 4.60 4.84
N ARG A 125 10.44 3.80 4.22
CA ARG A 125 10.07 3.99 2.80
C ARG A 125 9.40 5.34 2.55
N ILE A 126 8.48 5.74 3.43
CA ILE A 126 7.79 7.05 3.37
C ILE A 126 8.81 8.20 3.51
N LYS A 127 9.76 8.11 4.46
CA LYS A 127 10.84 9.10 4.62
C LYS A 127 11.79 9.11 3.42
N SER A 128 12.19 7.95 2.90
CA SER A 128 13.04 7.83 1.70
C SER A 128 12.38 8.38 0.45
N ALA A 129 11.04 8.34 0.36
CA ALA A 129 10.30 9.00 -0.71
C ALA A 129 10.21 10.53 -0.55
N GLY A 130 10.78 11.08 0.53
CA GLY A 130 10.79 12.51 0.82
C GLY A 130 9.53 13.03 1.50
N TYR A 131 8.67 12.16 2.02
CA TYR A 131 7.49 12.57 2.76
C TYR A 131 7.81 12.62 4.26
N THR A 132 7.85 13.84 4.81
CA THR A 132 7.88 14.06 6.25
C THR A 132 6.48 13.93 6.85
N TYR A 133 6.36 13.41 8.07
CA TYR A 133 5.07 13.19 8.69
C TYR A 133 5.11 13.36 10.21
N THR A 134 4.01 13.88 10.77
CA THR A 134 3.70 13.79 12.21
C THR A 134 2.84 12.57 12.52
N GLN A 135 2.10 12.05 11.53
CA GLN A 135 1.37 10.77 11.61
C GLN A 135 1.44 10.05 10.28
N ALA A 136 1.58 8.72 10.32
CA ALA A 136 1.56 7.87 9.13
C ALA A 136 0.84 6.55 9.39
N ALA A 137 0.35 5.93 8.33
CA ALA A 137 -0.31 4.62 8.39
C ALA A 137 -0.01 3.81 7.13
N GLU A 138 -0.04 2.48 7.22
CA GLU A 138 0.05 1.59 6.05
C GLU A 138 -1.06 0.54 6.10
N ASN A 139 -1.72 0.31 4.96
CA ASN A 139 -2.52 -0.89 4.71
C ASN A 139 -1.91 -1.66 3.54
N ILE A 140 -1.82 -2.98 3.62
CA ILE A 140 -1.42 -3.84 2.50
C ILE A 140 -2.48 -4.90 2.21
N ALA A 141 -2.61 -5.27 0.95
CA ALA A 141 -3.48 -6.35 0.50
C ALA A 141 -2.88 -7.06 -0.72
N ALA A 142 -3.26 -8.31 -0.93
CA ALA A 142 -2.85 -9.08 -2.10
C ALA A 142 -4.01 -9.93 -2.64
N GLY A 143 -3.96 -10.31 -3.92
CA GLY A 143 -4.95 -11.16 -4.60
C GLY A 143 -6.19 -10.42 -5.11
N TYR A 144 -6.54 -9.28 -4.50
CA TYR A 144 -7.69 -8.49 -4.92
C TYR A 144 -7.57 -7.98 -6.36
N SER A 145 -8.56 -8.32 -7.18
CA SER A 145 -8.49 -8.06 -8.62
C SER A 145 -8.88 -6.66 -9.08
N THR A 146 -9.54 -5.87 -8.22
CA THR A 146 -10.07 -4.55 -8.60
C THR A 146 -9.96 -3.54 -7.46
N PRO A 147 -9.94 -2.22 -7.76
CA PRO A 147 -10.01 -1.16 -6.76
C PRO A 147 -11.20 -1.31 -5.78
N SER A 148 -12.37 -1.70 -6.29
CA SER A 148 -13.58 -1.89 -5.46
C SER A 148 -13.44 -3.06 -4.50
N ALA A 149 -12.89 -4.18 -4.97
CA ALA A 149 -12.68 -5.38 -4.15
C ALA A 149 -11.68 -5.11 -3.03
N VAL A 150 -10.53 -4.49 -3.32
CA VAL A 150 -9.51 -4.22 -2.31
C VAL A 150 -9.98 -3.20 -1.26
N VAL A 151 -10.70 -2.15 -1.67
CA VAL A 151 -11.28 -1.18 -0.73
C VAL A 151 -12.33 -1.83 0.15
N THR A 152 -13.14 -2.74 -0.39
CA THR A 152 -14.09 -3.53 0.41
C THR A 152 -13.37 -4.42 1.41
N GLY A 153 -12.29 -5.11 0.99
CA GLY A 153 -11.44 -5.91 1.87
C GLY A 153 -10.87 -5.11 3.04
N TRP A 154 -10.26 -3.94 2.76
CA TRP A 154 -9.76 -3.05 3.81
C TRP A 154 -10.87 -2.55 4.75
N MET A 155 -12.04 -2.18 4.23
CA MET A 155 -13.15 -1.71 5.09
C MET A 155 -13.73 -2.81 5.99
N ASN A 156 -13.64 -4.08 5.58
CA ASN A 156 -14.07 -5.22 6.38
C ASN A 156 -13.03 -5.63 7.46
N SER A 157 -11.79 -5.17 7.34
CA SER A 157 -10.75 -5.38 8.35
C SER A 157 -10.73 -4.22 9.36
N SER A 158 -10.82 -4.55 10.65
CA SER A 158 -10.86 -3.56 11.74
C SER A 158 -9.67 -2.59 11.70
N GLY A 159 -8.43 -3.10 11.58
CA GLY A 159 -7.22 -2.26 11.56
C GLY A 159 -7.18 -1.34 10.35
N HIS A 160 -7.39 -1.89 9.15
CA HIS A 160 -7.37 -1.13 7.91
C HIS A 160 -8.48 -0.08 7.83
N CYS A 161 -9.70 -0.44 8.24
CA CYS A 161 -10.84 0.48 8.31
C CYS A 161 -10.53 1.65 9.25
N LYS A 162 -9.91 1.40 10.41
CA LYS A 162 -9.51 2.47 11.35
C LYS A 162 -8.50 3.44 10.72
N ASN A 163 -7.53 2.93 9.95
CA ASN A 163 -6.59 3.77 9.19
C ASN A 163 -7.34 4.63 8.14
N ILE A 164 -8.18 4.00 7.33
CA ILE A 164 -8.98 4.70 6.30
C ILE A 164 -9.87 5.78 6.91
N MET A 165 -10.47 5.54 8.08
CA MET A 165 -11.40 6.46 8.73
C MET A 165 -10.74 7.47 9.68
N LYS A 166 -9.41 7.43 9.86
CA LYS A 166 -8.72 8.37 10.76
C LYS A 166 -8.79 9.78 10.17
N SER A 167 -9.51 10.68 10.86
CA SER A 167 -9.78 12.05 10.40
C SER A 167 -8.56 12.97 10.46
N SER A 168 -7.54 12.60 11.23
CA SER A 168 -6.27 13.33 11.34
C SER A 168 -5.39 13.19 10.09
N LEU A 169 -5.46 12.04 9.40
CA LEU A 169 -4.73 11.80 8.15
C LEU A 169 -5.30 12.68 7.02
N LYS A 170 -4.40 13.20 6.18
CA LYS A 170 -4.70 14.19 5.12
C LYS A 170 -4.30 13.72 3.74
N HIS A 171 -3.24 12.92 3.66
CA HIS A 171 -2.66 12.49 2.39
C HIS A 171 -2.74 10.97 2.24
N LEU A 172 -2.80 10.53 0.99
CA LEU A 172 -2.79 9.12 0.60
C LEU A 172 -1.85 8.92 -0.60
N GLY A 173 -1.06 7.86 -0.53
CA GLY A 173 -0.42 7.21 -1.67
C GLY A 173 -0.99 5.82 -1.86
N VAL A 174 -1.15 5.39 -3.11
CA VAL A 174 -1.59 4.03 -3.43
C VAL A 174 -0.59 3.39 -4.39
N GLY A 175 -0.25 2.14 -4.14
CA GLY A 175 0.53 1.28 -5.04
C GLY A 175 -0.31 0.10 -5.50
N TYR A 176 -0.32 -0.18 -6.81
CA TYR A 176 -0.77 -1.45 -7.39
C TYR A 176 0.31 -2.09 -8.26
N TYR A 177 0.70 -3.32 -7.96
CA TYR A 177 1.62 -4.10 -8.78
C TYR A 177 0.99 -5.41 -9.22
N GLU A 178 1.08 -5.71 -10.51
CA GLU A 178 0.72 -7.00 -11.08
C GLU A 178 1.99 -7.82 -11.38
N GLY A 179 2.19 -8.88 -10.60
CA GLY A 179 3.25 -9.85 -10.76
C GLY A 179 2.77 -11.13 -11.45
N THR A 180 3.70 -12.05 -11.67
CA THR A 180 3.45 -13.32 -12.38
C THR A 180 3.37 -14.53 -11.45
N VAL A 181 3.70 -14.37 -10.16
CA VAL A 181 3.78 -15.44 -9.15
C VAL A 181 3.12 -15.02 -7.83
N GLY A 182 2.83 -15.99 -6.97
CA GLY A 182 2.16 -15.79 -5.68
C GLY A 182 0.74 -15.27 -5.86
N TYR A 183 0.39 -14.22 -5.11
CA TYR A 183 -0.93 -13.57 -5.18
C TYR A 183 -1.20 -12.81 -6.49
N LYS A 184 -0.18 -12.63 -7.34
CA LYS A 184 -0.22 -11.89 -8.63
C LYS A 184 -0.59 -10.41 -8.56
N LYS A 185 -1.33 -9.95 -7.56
CA LYS A 185 -1.82 -8.58 -7.44
C LYS A 185 -1.52 -8.08 -6.04
N TYR A 186 -0.76 -7.01 -5.93
CA TYR A 186 -0.29 -6.46 -4.66
C TYR A 186 -0.70 -5.00 -4.56
N TRP A 187 -1.19 -4.63 -3.38
CA TRP A 187 -1.71 -3.31 -3.09
C TRP A 187 -1.11 -2.75 -1.81
N THR A 188 -0.76 -1.48 -1.83
CA THR A 188 -0.31 -0.73 -0.64
C THR A 188 -1.04 0.61 -0.58
N GLN A 189 -1.51 1.00 0.61
CA GLN A 189 -1.96 2.35 0.92
C GLN A 189 -1.03 2.93 1.98
N ASP A 190 -0.33 4.01 1.64
CA ASP A 190 0.44 4.80 2.60
C ASP A 190 -0.29 6.10 2.89
N PHE A 191 -0.57 6.36 4.16
CA PHE A 191 -1.28 7.55 4.61
C PHE A 191 -0.32 8.48 5.35
N GLY A 192 -0.61 9.78 5.28
CA GLY A 192 0.22 10.76 5.96
C GLY A 192 -0.54 11.97 6.47
N LYS A 193 0.07 12.61 7.48
CA LYS A 193 -0.19 13.98 7.91
C LYS A 193 1.16 14.64 8.14
N GLN A 194 1.35 15.84 7.58
CA GLN A 194 2.48 16.70 7.91
C GLN A 194 2.12 17.54 9.13
#